data_AF-A0A0F9C8C0-F1
#
_entry.id   AF-A0A0F9C8C0-F1
#
_cell.length_a   1.000
_cell.length_b   1.000
_cell.length_c   1.000
_cell.angle_alpha   90.00
_cell.angle_beta   90.00
_cell.angle_gamma   90.00
#
_symmetry.space_group_name_H-M   'P 1'
#
loop_
_entity.id
_entity.type
_entity.pdbx_description
1 polymer ?
#
loop_
_entity_poly.entity_id
_entity_poly.type
_entity_poly.pdbx_seq_one_letter_code
_entity_poly.pdbx_strand_id
1 'polypeptide(L)'
;MQPELMEKIKKWRRGVCKAIPAFDAILYAATYEEDESIGTIGINNNTLKIKVNPKFMATCKEADATFILGHEAAHFLCDHQRRGMAMQRQEGDDFRVDLYKGAAEYAVNTLVESLSGWSTPSATPYQPKEEWKMLSTEGIYREMKKDPANKLSPVLCLCGGDGKDGDGKPQSSVAQMIAEQARDAATKTLQEGMGGQPPGDQVGELRQLLLDRMGLTKPPDWRRQLARYLTALDTNCKHFDPRSIYRRAMCDGRNMVLPNLASESIARRFALSLDNSGSVCDEMFTQILGTVHSATQQLGFKELYVYHFTCAIIKRLRLTTAS
;
A
#
# COMPACT_ATOMS: atom_id res chain seq x y z
N MET A 1 -2.33 0.22 37.18
CA MET A 1 -1.05 0.83 36.81
C MET A 1 -0.62 1.81 37.89
N GLN A 2 0.65 1.74 38.27
CA GLN A 2 1.30 2.53 39.29
C GLN A 2 1.25 4.03 38.96
N PRO A 3 0.95 4.91 39.93
CA PRO A 3 0.83 6.35 39.68
C PRO A 3 2.07 6.99 39.04
N GLU A 4 3.27 6.58 39.47
CA GLU A 4 4.53 7.12 38.97
C GLU A 4 4.76 6.77 37.49
N LEU A 5 4.50 5.51 37.10
CA LEU A 5 4.59 5.09 35.71
C LEU A 5 3.60 5.86 34.84
N MET A 6 2.40 6.13 35.36
CA MET A 6 1.43 6.93 34.62
C MET A 6 1.84 8.37 34.39
N GLU A 7 2.49 9.01 35.37
CA GLU A 7 3.02 10.36 35.16
C GLU A 7 4.14 10.38 34.11
N LYS A 8 4.98 9.34 34.08
CA LYS A 8 6.00 9.17 33.03
C LYS A 8 5.34 8.98 31.64
N ILE A 9 4.33 8.11 31.52
CA ILE A 9 3.57 7.92 30.29
C ILE A 9 2.93 9.22 29.80
N LYS A 10 2.30 9.99 30.70
CA LYS A 10 1.73 11.30 30.34
C LYS A 10 2.80 12.25 29.81
N LYS A 11 4.02 12.21 30.36
CA LYS A 11 5.15 13.02 29.88
C LYS A 11 5.59 12.60 28.47
N TRP A 12 5.81 11.31 28.25
CA TRP A 12 6.18 10.77 26.93
C TRP A 12 5.09 11.06 25.89
N ARG A 13 3.82 10.83 26.23
CA ARG A 13 2.68 11.13 25.37
C ARG A 13 2.66 12.59 24.93
N ARG A 14 2.87 13.54 25.85
CA ARG A 14 2.98 14.97 25.50
C ARG A 14 4.15 15.23 24.56
N GLY A 15 5.29 14.56 24.77
CA GLY A 15 6.45 14.61 23.87
C GLY A 15 6.10 14.15 22.45
N VAL A 16 5.44 12.99 22.34
CA VAL A 16 4.97 12.45 21.06
C VAL A 16 3.99 13.38 20.38
N CYS A 17 2.93 13.82 21.05
CA CYS A 17 1.89 14.65 20.44
C CYS A 17 2.41 16.04 20.05
N LYS A 18 3.46 16.54 20.73
CA LYS A 18 4.13 17.79 20.34
C LYS A 18 4.92 17.64 19.04
N ALA A 19 5.61 16.51 18.86
CA ALA A 19 6.43 16.27 17.67
C ALA A 19 5.61 15.75 16.47
N ILE A 20 4.63 14.88 16.75
CA ILE A 20 3.75 14.27 15.75
C ILE A 20 2.29 14.51 16.20
N PRO A 21 1.70 15.67 15.87
CA PRO A 21 0.34 16.03 16.29
C PRO A 21 -0.72 15.02 15.87
N ALA A 22 -0.52 14.31 14.75
CA ALA A 22 -1.41 13.27 14.28
C ALA A 22 -1.61 12.12 15.29
N PHE A 23 -0.66 11.88 16.19
CA PHE A 23 -0.76 10.79 17.17
C PHE A 23 -1.59 11.15 18.41
N ASP A 24 -2.06 12.40 18.54
CA ASP A 24 -2.92 12.83 19.65
C ASP A 24 -4.19 11.98 19.74
N ALA A 25 -4.90 11.84 18.62
CA ALA A 25 -6.13 11.05 18.54
C ALA A 25 -5.94 9.57 18.95
N ILE A 26 -4.75 9.01 18.72
CA ILE A 26 -4.41 7.63 19.08
C ILE A 26 -4.08 7.53 20.57
N LEU A 27 -3.12 8.33 21.03
CA LEU A 27 -2.56 8.20 22.37
C LEU A 27 -3.47 8.73 23.49
N TYR A 28 -4.41 9.63 23.19
CA TYR A 28 -5.41 10.07 24.16
C TYR A 28 -6.65 9.18 24.20
N ALA A 29 -6.99 8.52 23.09
CA ALA A 29 -8.07 7.52 23.07
C ALA A 29 -7.62 6.17 23.64
N ALA A 30 -6.31 5.89 23.67
CA ALA A 30 -5.77 4.65 24.18
C ALA A 30 -5.97 4.45 25.69
N THR A 31 -6.23 3.19 26.05
CA THR A 31 -6.15 2.73 27.44
C THR A 31 -4.77 2.15 27.70
N TYR A 32 -4.27 2.28 28.92
CA TYR A 32 -2.91 1.87 29.28
C TYR A 32 -2.95 0.81 30.38
N GLU A 33 -2.13 -0.24 30.23
CA GLU A 33 -2.07 -1.37 31.15
C GLU A 33 -0.61 -1.80 31.37
N GLU A 34 -0.29 -2.24 32.59
CA GLU A 34 1.02 -2.84 32.88
C GLU A 34 1.01 -4.30 32.45
N ASP A 35 2.06 -4.73 31.74
CA ASP A 35 2.23 -6.12 31.34
C ASP A 35 3.73 -6.46 31.36
N GLU A 36 4.18 -7.27 32.32
CA GLU A 36 5.57 -7.70 32.40
C GLU A 36 5.92 -8.81 31.40
N SER A 37 4.93 -9.40 30.73
CA SER A 37 5.17 -10.47 29.74
C SER A 37 5.71 -9.94 28.40
N ILE A 38 5.62 -8.63 28.19
CA ILE A 38 6.07 -7.98 26.96
C ILE A 38 7.48 -7.40 27.11
N GLY A 39 8.23 -7.26 26.02
CA GLY A 39 9.61 -6.76 26.09
C GLY A 39 9.74 -5.27 26.41
N THR A 40 8.82 -4.45 25.91
CA THR A 40 8.91 -2.97 25.95
C THR A 40 7.52 -2.32 26.14
N ILE A 41 6.94 -1.76 25.08
CA ILE A 41 5.58 -1.23 24.98
C ILE A 41 4.93 -1.96 23.80
N GLY A 42 3.61 -2.16 23.84
CA GLY A 42 2.89 -2.77 22.73
C GLY A 42 1.49 -2.20 22.58
N ILE A 43 1.03 -1.98 21.36
CA ILE A 43 -0.36 -1.57 21.09
C ILE A 43 -1.19 -2.69 20.46
N ASN A 44 -2.41 -2.89 20.97
CA ASN A 44 -3.38 -3.80 20.35
C ASN A 44 -4.19 -3.06 19.26
N ASN A 45 -4.08 -3.53 18.01
CA ASN A 45 -4.72 -2.89 16.84
C ASN A 45 -6.26 -2.89 16.86
N ASN A 46 -6.88 -3.77 17.63
CA ASN A 46 -8.34 -3.94 17.68
C ASN A 46 -8.96 -3.18 18.86
N THR A 47 -8.25 -3.11 20.00
CA THR A 47 -8.80 -2.56 21.24
C THR A 47 -8.23 -1.20 21.61
N LEU A 48 -7.20 -0.73 20.89
CA LEU A 48 -6.46 0.50 21.21
C LEU A 48 -5.93 0.50 22.66
N LYS A 49 -5.53 -0.69 23.12
CA LYS A 49 -4.90 -0.86 24.44
C LYS A 49 -3.38 -0.87 24.29
N ILE A 50 -2.71 -0.01 25.04
CA ILE A 50 -1.26 0.08 25.14
C ILE A 50 -0.80 -0.65 26.39
N LYS A 51 -0.07 -1.74 26.20
CA LYS A 51 0.62 -2.50 27.24
C LYS A 51 2.01 -1.94 27.46
N VAL A 52 2.44 -1.83 28.70
CA VAL A 52 3.74 -1.26 29.08
C VAL A 52 4.44 -2.21 30.04
N ASN A 53 5.69 -2.59 29.75
CA ASN A 53 6.51 -3.33 30.69
C ASN A 53 7.13 -2.38 31.73
N PRO A 54 6.70 -2.41 33.01
CA PRO A 54 7.21 -1.51 34.03
C PRO A 54 8.71 -1.69 34.29
N LYS A 55 9.26 -2.90 34.15
CA LYS A 55 10.69 -3.19 34.36
C LYS A 55 11.57 -2.57 33.28
N PHE A 56 11.14 -2.68 32.02
CA PHE A 56 11.83 -2.02 30.91
C PHE A 56 11.77 -0.50 31.05
N MET A 57 10.59 0.04 31.37
CA MET A 57 10.42 1.49 31.52
C MET A 57 11.15 2.08 32.73
N ALA A 58 11.48 1.28 33.74
CA ALA A 58 12.27 1.72 34.89
C ALA A 58 13.72 2.07 34.50
N THR A 59 14.27 1.45 33.46
CA THR A 59 15.66 1.65 33.00
C THR A 59 15.75 2.39 31.67
N CYS A 60 14.64 2.53 30.95
CA CYS A 60 14.57 3.22 29.67
C CYS A 60 14.77 4.74 29.82
N LYS A 61 15.62 5.31 28.97
CA LYS A 61 15.80 6.77 28.91
C LYS A 61 14.52 7.42 28.39
N GLU A 62 14.25 8.64 28.84
CA GLU A 62 13.03 9.35 28.47
C GLU A 62 12.88 9.58 26.95
N ALA A 63 13.99 9.90 26.26
CA ALA A 63 13.98 10.09 24.82
C ALA A 63 13.61 8.78 24.09
N ASP A 64 14.23 7.67 24.49
CA ASP A 64 13.96 6.35 23.92
C ASP A 64 12.51 5.91 24.21
N ALA A 65 12.03 6.11 25.44
CA ALA A 65 10.65 5.84 25.83
C ALA A 65 9.63 6.64 25.01
N THR A 66 9.94 7.91 24.73
CA THR A 66 9.10 8.79 23.90
C THR A 66 9.09 8.31 22.45
N PHE A 67 10.24 7.92 21.90
CA PHE A 67 10.31 7.34 20.56
C PHE A 67 9.52 6.03 20.47
N ILE A 68 9.72 5.11 21.41
CA ILE A 68 9.04 3.80 21.44
C ILE A 68 7.52 3.99 21.51
N LEU A 69 7.02 4.93 22.32
CA LEU A 69 5.59 5.22 22.36
C LEU A 69 5.05 5.77 21.01
N GLY A 70 5.83 6.60 20.33
CA GLY A 70 5.51 7.07 18.98
C GLY A 70 5.54 5.95 17.94
N HIS A 71 6.51 5.03 18.05
CA HIS A 71 6.62 3.84 17.23
C HIS A 71 5.37 2.95 17.34
N GLU A 72 4.88 2.69 18.55
CA GLU A 72 3.63 1.93 18.72
C GLU A 72 2.43 2.65 18.09
N ALA A 73 2.29 3.96 18.29
CA ALA A 73 1.22 4.73 17.64
C ALA A 73 1.30 4.66 16.10
N ALA A 74 2.51 4.66 15.54
CA ALA A 74 2.73 4.49 14.11
C ALA A 74 2.36 3.08 13.62
N HIS A 75 2.69 2.01 14.35
CA HIS A 75 2.22 0.65 14.03
C HIS A 75 0.69 0.56 13.98
N PHE A 76 0.03 1.21 14.94
CA PHE A 76 -1.42 1.27 14.99
C PHE A 76 -2.01 2.03 13.79
N LEU A 77 -1.43 3.19 13.46
CA LEU A 77 -1.86 4.01 12.33
C LEU A 77 -1.70 3.28 10.98
N CYS A 78 -0.56 2.62 10.77
CA CYS A 78 -0.24 1.91 9.53
C CYS A 78 -0.99 0.58 9.37
N ASP A 79 -1.67 0.10 10.41
CA ASP A 79 -2.49 -1.12 10.42
C ASP A 79 -1.76 -2.36 9.87
N HIS A 80 -0.50 -2.54 10.30
CA HIS A 80 0.36 -3.63 9.87
C HIS A 80 -0.23 -5.01 10.14
N GLN A 81 -1.09 -5.17 11.15
CA GLN A 81 -1.78 -6.44 11.40
C GLN A 81 -2.70 -6.79 10.22
N ARG A 82 -3.57 -5.87 9.79
CA ARG A 82 -4.50 -6.13 8.68
C ARG A 82 -3.78 -6.26 7.35
N ARG A 83 -2.76 -5.45 7.10
CA ARG A 83 -1.93 -5.54 5.89
C ARG A 83 -1.13 -6.84 5.84
N GLY A 84 -0.57 -7.29 6.96
CA GLY A 84 0.10 -8.58 7.08
C GLY A 84 -0.84 -9.75 6.81
N MET A 85 -2.07 -9.72 7.35
CA MET A 85 -3.08 -10.73 7.04
C MET A 85 -3.47 -10.73 5.55
N ALA A 86 -3.56 -9.56 4.92
CA ALA A 86 -3.84 -9.46 3.48
C ALA A 86 -2.69 -10.06 2.65
N MET A 87 -1.44 -9.76 3.00
CA MET A 87 -0.25 -10.35 2.37
C MET A 87 -0.19 -11.86 2.57
N GLN A 88 -0.50 -12.36 3.78
CA GLN A 88 -0.55 -13.79 4.06
C GLN A 88 -1.62 -14.49 3.21
N ARG A 89 -2.80 -13.90 3.04
CA ARG A 89 -3.83 -14.46 2.15
C ARG A 89 -3.40 -14.48 0.69
N GLN A 90 -2.63 -13.48 0.26
CA GLN A 90 -2.13 -13.38 -1.11
C GLN A 90 -1.02 -14.40 -1.40
N GLU A 91 -0.10 -14.60 -0.47
CA GLU A 91 1.08 -15.45 -0.68
C GLU A 91 0.91 -16.89 -0.17
N GLY A 92 -0.09 -17.16 0.68
CA GLY A 92 -0.31 -18.49 1.25
C GLY A 92 0.91 -18.98 2.04
N ASP A 93 1.38 -20.18 1.71
CA ASP A 93 2.52 -20.83 2.38
C ASP A 93 3.86 -20.13 2.13
N ASP A 94 3.96 -19.30 1.08
CA ASP A 94 5.16 -18.52 0.79
C ASP A 94 5.30 -17.29 1.71
N PHE A 95 4.30 -17.01 2.54
CA PHE A 95 4.31 -15.87 3.45
C PHE A 95 5.30 -16.07 4.61
N ARG A 96 6.30 -15.18 4.67
CA ARG A 96 7.34 -15.19 5.71
C ARG A 96 7.03 -14.17 6.79
N VAL A 97 6.29 -14.60 7.82
CA VAL A 97 5.84 -13.74 8.93
C VAL A 97 7.00 -13.03 9.65
N ASP A 98 8.16 -13.68 9.78
CA ASP A 98 9.37 -13.12 10.39
C ASP A 98 9.89 -11.92 9.60
N LEU A 99 9.95 -12.06 8.27
CA LEU A 99 10.40 -10.99 7.38
C LEU A 99 9.38 -9.84 7.32
N TYR A 100 8.08 -10.15 7.27
CA TYR A 100 7.05 -9.10 7.23
C TYR A 100 7.05 -8.25 8.50
N LYS A 101 7.15 -8.89 9.67
CA LYS A 101 7.25 -8.16 10.94
C LYS A 101 8.50 -7.29 10.99
N GLY A 102 9.67 -7.82 10.61
CA GLY A 102 10.90 -7.00 10.56
C GLY A 102 10.82 -5.84 9.58
N ALA A 103 10.21 -6.06 8.40
CA ALA A 103 9.96 -5.01 7.42
C ALA A 103 9.09 -3.88 7.99
N ALA A 104 8.07 -4.23 8.78
CA ALA A 104 7.22 -3.26 9.46
C ALA A 104 8.02 -2.42 10.47
N GLU A 105 8.91 -3.02 11.25
CA GLU A 105 9.78 -2.30 12.19
C GLU A 105 10.67 -1.28 11.47
N TYR A 106 11.33 -1.67 10.37
CA TYR A 106 12.15 -0.76 9.56
C TYR A 106 11.32 0.40 9.00
N ALA A 107 10.14 0.10 8.46
CA ALA A 107 9.24 1.10 7.88
C ALA A 107 8.73 2.08 8.94
N VAL A 108 8.34 1.59 10.12
CA VAL A 108 7.83 2.42 11.22
C VAL A 108 8.92 3.29 11.83
N ASN A 109 10.12 2.75 12.07
CA ASN A 109 11.22 3.57 12.59
C ASN A 109 11.53 4.72 11.63
N THR A 110 11.60 4.42 10.33
CA THR A 110 11.77 5.43 9.27
C THR A 110 10.65 6.47 9.29
N LEU A 111 9.39 6.03 9.46
CA LEU A 111 8.23 6.93 9.53
C LEU A 111 8.31 7.86 10.74
N VAL A 112 8.62 7.34 11.93
CA VAL A 112 8.71 8.13 13.16
C VAL A 112 9.84 9.16 13.05
N GLU A 113 11.02 8.77 12.57
CA GLU A 113 12.12 9.73 12.33
C GLU A 113 11.69 10.83 11.35
N SER A 114 11.05 10.46 10.25
CA SER A 114 10.58 11.42 9.24
C SER A 114 9.55 12.40 9.77
N LEU A 115 8.65 11.97 10.67
CA LEU A 115 7.59 12.82 11.21
C LEU A 115 8.03 13.68 12.39
N SER A 116 8.98 13.18 13.21
CA SER A 116 9.39 13.84 14.46
C SER A 116 10.72 14.59 14.38
N GLY A 117 11.59 14.23 13.43
CA GLY A 117 13.00 14.66 13.41
C GLY A 117 13.88 14.00 14.49
N TRP A 118 13.37 12.98 15.19
CA TRP A 118 14.16 12.21 16.15
C TRP A 118 15.03 11.16 15.46
N SER A 119 15.94 10.57 16.24
CA SER A 119 16.72 9.40 15.82
C SER A 119 16.21 8.16 16.54
N THR A 120 16.19 7.06 15.81
CA THR A 120 15.84 5.74 16.31
C THR A 120 16.81 5.34 17.44
N PRO A 121 16.33 4.80 18.57
CA PRO A 121 17.19 4.35 19.66
C PRO A 121 18.25 3.36 19.17
N SER A 122 19.52 3.59 19.51
CA SER A 122 20.63 2.76 19.01
C SER A 122 20.56 1.29 19.44
N ALA A 123 19.76 0.98 20.47
CA ALA A 123 19.57 -0.36 20.98
C ALA A 123 18.62 -1.22 20.12
N THR A 124 17.83 -0.64 19.21
CA THR A 124 16.97 -1.46 18.32
C THR A 124 17.78 -2.05 17.17
N PRO A 125 17.56 -3.33 16.82
CA PRO A 125 18.22 -3.95 15.66
C PRO A 125 17.65 -3.46 14.32
N TYR A 126 16.48 -2.82 14.31
CA TYR A 126 15.77 -2.38 13.09
C TYR A 126 16.05 -0.90 12.75
N GLN A 127 17.33 -0.55 12.63
CA GLN A 127 17.74 0.81 12.27
C GLN A 127 17.26 1.19 10.86
N PRO A 128 16.70 2.39 10.63
CA PRO A 128 16.34 2.85 9.30
C PRO A 128 17.48 2.67 8.28
N LYS A 129 17.15 2.19 7.09
CA LYS A 129 18.10 2.00 5.99
C LYS A 129 17.78 2.95 4.85
N GLU A 130 18.80 3.64 4.35
CA GLU A 130 18.61 4.67 3.33
C GLU A 130 18.03 4.07 2.04
N GLU A 131 18.46 2.89 1.64
CA GLU A 131 17.96 2.18 0.47
C GLU A 131 16.48 1.75 0.57
N TRP A 132 15.94 1.69 1.79
CA TRP A 132 14.57 1.25 2.07
C TRP A 132 13.63 2.39 2.45
N LYS A 133 14.15 3.61 2.62
CA LYS A 133 13.41 4.78 3.09
C LYS A 133 12.17 5.12 2.25
N MET A 134 12.25 4.86 0.94
CA MET A 134 11.18 5.11 -0.01
C MET A 134 10.27 3.90 -0.26
N LEU A 135 10.49 2.79 0.45
CA LEU A 135 9.69 1.57 0.36
C LEU A 135 8.64 1.52 1.49
N SER A 136 7.48 0.95 1.19
CA SER A 136 6.51 0.55 2.23
C SER A 136 6.97 -0.73 2.91
N THR A 137 6.32 -1.11 4.02
CA THR A 137 6.47 -2.43 4.66
C THR A 137 6.45 -3.58 3.65
N GLU A 138 5.49 -3.61 2.71
CA GLU A 138 5.42 -4.66 1.68
C GLU A 138 6.58 -4.56 0.67
N GLY A 139 7.06 -3.36 0.38
CA GLY A 139 8.25 -3.15 -0.46
C GLY A 139 9.51 -3.73 0.20
N ILE A 140 9.75 -3.37 1.45
CA ILE A 140 10.88 -3.89 2.25
C ILE A 140 10.79 -5.40 2.38
N TYR A 141 9.60 -5.93 2.69
CA TYR A 141 9.34 -7.36 2.77
C TYR A 141 9.72 -8.11 1.49
N ARG A 142 9.34 -7.58 0.32
CA ARG A 142 9.71 -8.17 -0.99
C ARG A 142 11.21 -8.12 -1.24
N GLU A 143 11.89 -7.03 -0.88
CA GLU A 143 13.35 -6.94 -0.97
C GLU A 143 14.03 -7.98 -0.08
N MET A 144 13.56 -8.14 1.17
CA MET A 144 14.09 -9.15 2.09
C MET A 144 13.87 -10.58 1.60
N LYS A 145 12.73 -10.87 0.95
CA LYS A 145 12.45 -12.20 0.39
C LYS A 145 13.36 -12.59 -0.78
N LYS A 146 14.02 -11.65 -1.46
CA LYS A 146 14.91 -11.98 -2.59
C LYS A 146 16.08 -12.85 -2.17
N ASP A 147 16.52 -12.73 -0.92
CA ASP A 147 17.51 -13.62 -0.33
C ASP A 147 16.83 -14.67 0.55
N PRO A 148 16.76 -15.95 0.11
CA PRO A 148 16.14 -17.02 0.88
C PRO A 148 16.89 -17.35 2.18
N ALA A 149 18.16 -16.92 2.32
CA ALA A 149 18.93 -17.09 3.55
C ALA A 149 18.53 -16.09 4.65
N ASN A 150 17.76 -15.04 4.32
CA ASN A 150 17.30 -14.08 5.30
C ASN A 150 16.44 -14.76 6.39
N LYS A 151 16.94 -14.66 7.61
CA LYS A 151 16.25 -15.05 8.84
C LYS A 151 16.39 -13.91 9.81
N LEU A 152 15.27 -13.39 10.28
CA LEU A 152 15.25 -12.41 11.36
C LEU A 152 14.92 -13.10 12.67
N SER A 153 15.48 -12.57 13.75
CA SER A 153 15.01 -12.91 15.08
C SER A 153 13.52 -12.54 15.22
N PRO A 154 12.73 -13.33 15.95
CA PRO A 154 11.32 -13.01 16.15
C PRO A 154 11.15 -11.58 16.69
N VAL A 155 10.47 -10.74 15.93
CA VAL A 155 10.00 -9.44 16.41
C VAL A 155 8.80 -9.68 17.30
N LEU A 156 8.91 -9.26 18.56
CA LEU A 156 7.78 -9.26 19.49
C LEU A 156 6.91 -8.01 19.25
N CYS A 157 6.45 -7.79 18.01
CA CYS A 157 5.46 -6.76 17.73
C CYS A 157 4.13 -7.23 18.31
N LEU A 158 3.64 -6.51 19.31
CA LEU A 158 2.38 -6.78 20.03
C LEU A 158 1.16 -6.21 19.30
N CYS A 159 1.37 -5.75 18.08
CA CYS A 159 0.34 -5.42 17.12
C CYS A 159 -0.63 -6.59 16.84
N GLY A 160 -0.35 -7.80 17.33
CA GLY A 160 -1.24 -8.97 17.38
C GLY A 160 -2.00 -9.07 18.70
N GLY A 161 -3.33 -9.03 18.64
CA GLY A 161 -4.18 -9.32 19.79
C GLY A 161 -3.83 -10.64 20.48
N ASP A 162 -3.97 -10.66 21.79
CA ASP A 162 -4.05 -11.84 22.64
C ASP A 162 -5.12 -12.76 22.06
N GLY A 163 -4.72 -13.82 21.34
CA GLY A 163 -5.56 -14.70 20.52
C GLY A 163 -6.62 -15.51 21.28
N LYS A 164 -7.45 -14.84 22.07
CA LYS A 164 -8.54 -15.37 22.89
C LYS A 164 -9.92 -14.86 22.46
N ASP A 165 -10.00 -14.07 21.39
CA ASP A 165 -11.28 -13.67 20.78
C ASP A 165 -11.44 -14.53 19.50
N GLY A 166 -12.22 -15.60 19.52
CA GLY A 166 -13.67 -15.50 19.41
C GLY A 166 -14.08 -15.60 17.93
N ASP A 167 -14.28 -16.83 17.47
CA ASP A 167 -15.09 -17.27 16.33
C ASP A 167 -15.69 -16.16 15.43
N GLY A 168 -14.90 -15.67 14.46
CA GLY A 168 -15.28 -15.44 13.06
C GLY A 168 -16.52 -14.59 12.72
N LYS A 169 -17.14 -13.89 13.68
CA LYS A 169 -18.28 -13.00 13.46
C LYS A 169 -17.89 -11.56 13.79
N PRO A 170 -18.21 -10.58 12.93
CA PRO A 170 -17.96 -9.18 13.23
C PRO A 170 -18.96 -8.71 14.30
N GLN A 171 -18.60 -8.85 15.57
CA GLN A 171 -19.16 -8.00 16.61
C GLN A 171 -18.25 -6.78 16.70
N SER A 172 -18.70 -5.65 16.14
CA SER A 172 -17.99 -4.38 16.29
C SER A 172 -18.11 -3.94 17.75
N SER A 173 -17.14 -4.33 18.58
CA SER A 173 -17.09 -3.85 19.95
C SER A 173 -16.89 -2.33 19.95
N VAL A 174 -17.37 -1.65 20.99
CA VAL A 174 -17.17 -0.19 21.15
C VAL A 174 -15.67 0.16 21.05
N ALA A 175 -14.79 -0.71 21.56
CA ALA A 175 -13.34 -0.54 21.46
C ALA A 175 -12.83 -0.53 20.01
N GLN A 176 -13.35 -1.40 19.14
CA GLN A 176 -13.00 -1.40 17.71
C GLN A 176 -13.48 -0.13 16.99
N MET A 177 -14.66 0.39 17.35
CA MET A 177 -15.15 1.65 16.80
C MET A 177 -14.26 2.83 17.21
N ILE A 178 -13.87 2.90 18.48
CA ILE A 178 -12.95 3.92 18.99
C ILE A 178 -11.59 3.82 18.29
N ALA A 179 -11.07 2.59 18.12
CA ALA A 179 -9.83 2.34 17.42
C ALA A 179 -9.87 2.87 15.98
N GLU A 180 -10.94 2.61 15.24
CA GLU A 180 -11.07 3.10 13.86
C GLU A 180 -11.21 4.62 13.79
N GLN A 181 -12.03 5.22 14.68
CA GLN A 181 -12.15 6.68 14.78
C GLN A 181 -10.83 7.36 15.09
N ALA A 182 -10.02 6.77 15.99
CA ALA A 182 -8.69 7.28 16.31
C ALA A 182 -7.74 7.22 15.11
N ARG A 183 -7.74 6.12 14.33
CA ARG A 183 -6.97 6.02 13.08
C ARG A 183 -7.39 7.06 12.06
N ASP A 184 -8.69 7.25 11.87
CA ASP A 184 -9.21 8.18 10.86
C ASP A 184 -8.90 9.64 11.23
N ALA A 185 -9.06 10.01 12.49
CA ALA A 185 -8.69 11.33 13.00
C ALA A 185 -7.18 11.58 12.87
N ALA A 186 -6.34 10.59 13.18
CA ALA A 186 -4.90 10.67 13.01
C ALA A 186 -4.50 10.82 11.53
N THR A 187 -5.08 10.01 10.63
CA THR A 187 -4.82 10.08 9.18
C THR A 187 -5.19 11.45 8.63
N LYS A 188 -6.35 12.00 9.03
CA LYS A 188 -6.81 13.33 8.61
C LYS A 188 -5.85 14.43 9.08
N THR A 189 -5.46 14.40 10.36
CA THR A 189 -4.52 15.37 10.94
C THR A 189 -3.17 15.33 10.22
N LEU A 190 -2.68 14.13 9.89
CA LEU A 190 -1.46 13.94 9.13
C LEU A 190 -1.56 14.57 7.75
N GLN A 191 -2.66 14.33 7.03
CA GLN A 191 -2.91 14.93 5.72
C GLN A 191 -2.91 16.47 5.78
N GLU A 192 -3.61 17.05 6.74
CA GLU A 192 -3.69 18.52 6.91
C GLU A 192 -2.32 19.12 7.22
N GLY A 193 -1.51 18.44 8.02
CA GLY A 193 -0.14 18.86 8.35
C GLY A 193 0.84 18.76 7.18
N MET A 194 0.53 17.98 6.14
CA MET A 194 1.39 17.78 4.97
C MET A 194 1.15 18.79 3.83
N GLY A 195 0.31 19.80 4.05
CA GLY A 195 -0.01 20.83 3.06
C GLY A 195 1.23 21.47 2.42
N GLY A 196 1.59 21.00 1.22
CA GLY A 196 2.67 21.56 0.40
C GLY A 196 3.83 20.61 0.04
N GLN A 197 3.95 19.43 0.66
CA GLN A 197 5.00 18.47 0.29
C GLN A 197 4.63 17.66 -0.96
N PRO A 198 5.49 17.61 -2.00
CA PRO A 198 5.26 16.75 -3.16
C PRO A 198 5.18 15.28 -2.73
N PRO A 199 4.27 14.47 -3.32
CA PRO A 199 4.17 13.03 -3.01
C PRO A 199 5.46 12.22 -3.26
N GLY A 200 6.44 12.79 -3.99
CA GLY A 200 7.71 12.15 -4.31
C GLY A 200 8.75 12.20 -3.19
N ASP A 201 8.62 13.11 -2.24
CA ASP A 201 9.62 13.32 -1.17
C ASP A 201 9.25 12.62 0.15
N GLN A 202 8.11 11.93 0.17
CA GLN A 202 7.58 11.26 1.36
C GLN A 202 8.16 9.86 1.52
N VAL A 203 8.48 9.47 2.76
CA VAL A 203 8.90 8.10 3.07
C VAL A 203 7.83 7.09 2.63
N GLY A 204 8.28 5.91 2.21
CA GLY A 204 7.42 4.95 1.51
C GLY A 204 6.20 4.51 2.33
N GLU A 205 6.37 4.38 3.64
CA GLU A 205 5.31 3.99 4.56
C GLU A 205 4.25 5.08 4.74
N LEU A 206 4.65 6.35 4.81
CA LEU A 206 3.73 7.49 4.83
C LEU A 206 2.91 7.52 3.54
N ARG A 207 3.58 7.38 2.40
CA ARG A 207 2.91 7.32 1.11
C ARG A 207 1.89 6.17 1.07
N GLN A 208 2.25 4.97 1.51
CA GLN A 208 1.35 3.82 1.54
C GLN A 208 0.13 4.07 2.43
N LEU A 209 0.32 4.66 3.62
CA LEU A 209 -0.78 5.04 4.50
C LEU A 209 -1.76 5.99 3.82
N LEU A 210 -1.26 7.04 3.15
CA LEU A 210 -2.11 8.01 2.45
C LEU A 210 -2.83 7.38 1.25
N LEU A 211 -2.22 6.38 0.59
CA LEU A 211 -2.85 5.59 -0.46
C LEU A 211 -4.00 4.74 0.08
N ASP A 212 -3.74 3.96 1.12
CA ASP A 212 -4.66 2.95 1.65
C ASP A 212 -5.90 3.58 2.31
N ARG A 213 -5.72 4.66 3.08
CA ARG A 213 -6.80 5.24 3.88
C ARG A 213 -7.63 6.26 3.12
N MET A 214 -7.05 6.92 2.12
CA MET A 214 -7.71 8.06 1.50
C MET A 214 -8.00 7.85 0.02
N GLY A 215 -7.50 6.78 -0.61
CA GLY A 215 -7.53 6.64 -2.06
C GLY A 215 -6.88 7.85 -2.77
N LEU A 216 -6.02 8.60 -2.06
CA LEU A 216 -5.56 9.94 -2.44
C LEU A 216 -4.31 9.96 -3.32
N THR A 217 -3.91 8.82 -3.84
CA THR A 217 -3.65 8.83 -5.29
C THR A 217 -4.70 7.94 -5.91
N LYS A 218 -5.49 8.49 -6.83
CA LYS A 218 -5.99 7.68 -7.96
C LYS A 218 -4.86 6.72 -8.32
N PRO A 219 -5.09 5.39 -8.47
CA PRO A 219 -4.06 4.51 -9.01
C PRO A 219 -3.46 5.25 -10.19
N PRO A 220 -2.13 5.52 -10.15
CA PRO A 220 -1.52 6.57 -10.93
C PRO A 220 -1.98 6.40 -12.36
N ASP A 221 -2.66 7.42 -12.93
CA ASP A 221 -3.47 7.26 -14.13
C ASP A 221 -2.73 6.38 -15.13
N TRP A 222 -3.16 5.13 -15.23
CA TRP A 222 -2.36 4.11 -15.91
C TRP A 222 -2.18 4.50 -17.37
N ARG A 223 -3.07 5.35 -17.90
CA ARG A 223 -2.95 5.98 -19.21
C ARG A 223 -1.72 6.88 -19.28
N ARG A 224 -1.47 7.69 -18.25
CA ARG A 224 -0.27 8.55 -18.14
C ARG A 224 0.99 7.73 -17.89
N GLN A 225 0.92 6.65 -17.12
CA GLN A 225 2.06 5.74 -16.93
C GLN A 225 2.39 4.98 -18.22
N LEU A 226 1.38 4.44 -18.90
CA LEU A 226 1.50 3.79 -20.20
C LEU A 226 2.03 4.78 -21.24
N ALA A 227 1.51 6.01 -21.28
CA ALA A 227 2.01 7.04 -22.20
C ALA A 227 3.49 7.35 -21.94
N ARG A 228 3.92 7.50 -20.68
CA ARG A 228 5.33 7.67 -20.32
C ARG A 228 6.17 6.45 -20.71
N TYR A 229 5.65 5.25 -20.50
CA TYR A 229 6.33 4.00 -20.87
C TYR A 229 6.49 3.87 -22.38
N LEU A 230 5.44 4.12 -23.16
CA LEU A 230 5.47 4.15 -24.63
C LEU A 230 6.40 5.25 -25.15
N THR A 231 6.39 6.43 -24.54
CA THR A 231 7.31 7.53 -24.90
C THR A 231 8.76 7.20 -24.55
N ALA A 232 9.00 6.54 -23.41
CA ALA A 232 10.33 6.09 -23.01
C ALA A 232 10.86 4.98 -23.96
N LEU A 233 9.99 4.07 -24.38
CA LEU A 233 10.28 3.09 -25.43
C LEU A 233 10.65 3.80 -26.73
N ASP A 234 9.89 4.82 -27.14
CA ASP A 234 10.15 5.61 -28.35
C ASP A 234 11.53 6.32 -28.30
N THR A 235 11.93 6.88 -27.16
CA THR A 235 13.28 7.48 -26.99
C THR A 235 14.42 6.46 -26.98
N ASN A 236 14.16 5.19 -26.65
CA ASN A 236 15.14 4.09 -26.71
C ASN A 236 15.11 3.33 -28.04
N CYS A 237 14.20 3.66 -28.96
CA CYS A 237 14.14 3.11 -30.30
C CYS A 237 15.25 3.64 -31.25
N LYS A 238 16.49 3.84 -30.75
CA LYS A 238 17.66 4.10 -31.61
C LYS A 238 17.95 2.93 -32.57
N HIS A 239 17.33 1.77 -32.35
CA HIS A 239 17.43 0.58 -33.19
C HIS A 239 16.18 0.28 -34.03
N PHE A 240 15.12 1.09 -33.91
CA PHE A 240 13.95 0.92 -34.77
C PHE A 240 14.16 1.71 -36.06
N ASP A 241 14.70 1.06 -37.09
CA ASP A 241 14.70 1.62 -38.44
C ASP A 241 13.31 1.38 -39.06
N PRO A 242 12.50 2.41 -39.37
CA PRO A 242 11.21 2.25 -40.05
C PRO A 242 11.33 1.56 -41.43
N ARG A 243 12.55 1.48 -42.00
CA ARG A 243 12.88 0.75 -43.23
C ARG A 243 13.08 -0.75 -43.01
N SER A 244 13.31 -1.20 -41.76
CA SER A 244 13.38 -2.62 -41.39
C SER A 244 12.01 -3.32 -41.46
N ILE A 245 10.93 -2.54 -41.36
CA ILE A 245 9.58 -3.01 -41.68
C ILE A 245 9.45 -3.01 -43.20
N TYR A 246 9.46 -4.21 -43.79
CA TYR A 246 9.10 -4.43 -45.19
C TYR A 246 7.61 -4.12 -45.41
N ARG A 247 7.23 -2.83 -45.37
CA ARG A 247 5.84 -2.36 -45.51
C ARG A 247 5.20 -2.86 -46.79
N ARG A 248 5.97 -2.91 -47.88
CA ARG A 248 5.51 -3.42 -49.18
C ARG A 248 5.10 -4.89 -49.10
N ALA A 249 5.88 -5.75 -48.43
CA ALA A 249 5.57 -7.18 -48.26
C ALA A 249 4.46 -7.47 -47.22
N MET A 250 4.10 -6.48 -46.40
CA MET A 250 2.97 -6.57 -45.47
C MET A 250 1.66 -6.08 -46.11
N CYS A 251 1.74 -5.07 -46.98
CA CYS A 251 0.59 -4.52 -47.70
C CYS A 251 0.26 -5.30 -48.99
N ASP A 252 1.26 -5.80 -49.72
CA ASP A 252 1.04 -6.68 -50.87
C ASP A 252 0.63 -8.08 -50.41
N GLY A 253 -0.63 -8.45 -50.68
CA GLY A 253 -1.14 -9.82 -50.56
C GLY A 253 -1.85 -10.17 -49.25
N ARG A 254 -1.84 -9.33 -48.22
CA ARG A 254 -2.46 -9.64 -46.90
C ARG A 254 -3.49 -8.64 -46.40
N ASN A 255 -3.88 -7.63 -47.19
CA ASN A 255 -4.85 -6.58 -46.81
C ASN A 255 -4.57 -5.96 -45.43
N MET A 256 -3.29 -5.88 -45.02
CA MET A 256 -2.91 -5.30 -43.75
C MET A 256 -2.79 -3.78 -43.91
N VAL A 257 -3.60 -3.05 -43.16
CA VAL A 257 -3.51 -1.59 -43.06
C VAL A 257 -2.50 -1.24 -41.97
N LEU A 258 -1.43 -0.55 -42.35
CA LEU A 258 -0.45 -0.04 -41.40
C LEU A 258 -0.86 1.37 -40.94
N PRO A 259 -0.51 1.76 -39.70
CA PRO A 259 -0.78 3.11 -39.21
C PRO A 259 -0.19 4.16 -40.16
N ASN A 260 -1.03 5.08 -40.63
CA ASN A 260 -0.63 6.21 -41.46
C ASN A 260 -1.25 7.50 -40.89
N LEU A 261 -0.57 8.64 -41.05
CA LEU A 261 -1.04 9.95 -40.60
C LEU A 261 -2.24 10.46 -41.42
N ALA A 262 -2.44 9.92 -42.62
CA ALA A 262 -3.62 10.15 -43.42
C ALA A 262 -4.73 9.15 -43.05
N SER A 263 -5.88 9.66 -42.61
CA SER A 263 -7.06 8.86 -42.33
C SER A 263 -7.70 8.39 -43.64
N GLU A 264 -7.29 7.24 -44.16
CA GLU A 264 -8.20 6.48 -45.00
C GLU A 264 -9.16 5.73 -44.07
N SER A 265 -10.44 6.10 -44.09
CA SER A 265 -11.48 5.47 -43.28
C SER A 265 -11.80 4.06 -43.79
N ILE A 266 -10.87 3.12 -43.60
CA ILE A 266 -11.00 1.75 -44.11
C ILE A 266 -11.70 0.85 -43.09
N ALA A 267 -11.42 1.04 -41.81
CA ALA A 267 -11.87 0.10 -40.79
C ALA A 267 -13.22 0.51 -40.19
N ARG A 268 -14.29 -0.17 -40.62
CA ARG A 268 -15.66 0.03 -40.08
C ARG A 268 -15.95 -0.75 -38.80
N ARG A 269 -15.13 -1.78 -38.54
CA ARG A 269 -15.33 -2.77 -37.48
C ARG A 269 -14.05 -2.87 -36.65
N PHE A 270 -14.20 -2.80 -35.34
CA PHE A 270 -13.15 -3.11 -34.39
C PHE A 270 -13.48 -4.44 -33.70
N ALA A 271 -12.56 -5.40 -33.75
CA ALA A 271 -12.73 -6.69 -33.10
C ALA A 271 -11.69 -6.83 -31.98
N LEU A 272 -12.16 -7.08 -30.76
CA LEU A 272 -11.34 -7.28 -29.59
C LEU A 272 -11.62 -8.67 -29.03
N SER A 273 -10.58 -9.49 -28.91
CA SER A 273 -10.67 -10.77 -28.22
C SER A 273 -10.06 -10.61 -26.83
N LEU A 274 -10.82 -10.92 -25.79
CA LEU A 274 -10.41 -10.83 -24.40
C LEU A 274 -10.28 -12.22 -23.81
N ASP A 275 -9.05 -12.57 -23.42
CA ASP A 275 -8.74 -13.76 -22.65
C ASP A 275 -9.15 -13.52 -21.19
N ASN A 276 -10.11 -14.29 -20.69
CA ASN A 276 -10.57 -14.24 -19.31
C ASN A 276 -10.13 -15.47 -18.50
N SER A 277 -9.14 -16.23 -18.98
CA SER A 277 -8.65 -17.44 -18.32
C SER A 277 -7.91 -17.20 -16.98
N GLY A 278 -7.73 -15.94 -16.55
CA GLY A 278 -7.19 -15.61 -15.23
C GLY A 278 -7.70 -14.28 -14.67
N SER A 279 -7.94 -14.25 -13.36
CA SER A 279 -8.09 -13.10 -12.43
C SER A 279 -8.94 -11.87 -12.82
N VAL A 280 -9.68 -11.88 -13.93
CA VAL A 280 -10.58 -10.79 -14.32
C VAL A 280 -11.97 -11.05 -13.74
N CYS A 281 -12.39 -10.22 -12.78
CA CYS A 281 -13.77 -10.25 -12.27
C CYS A 281 -14.73 -9.48 -13.20
N ASP A 282 -16.04 -9.67 -13.00
CA ASP A 282 -17.09 -9.06 -13.82
C ASP A 282 -17.06 -7.52 -13.78
N GLU A 283 -16.66 -6.93 -12.65
CA GLU A 283 -16.50 -5.48 -12.52
C GLU A 283 -15.34 -4.96 -13.39
N MET A 284 -14.19 -5.64 -13.35
CA MET A 284 -13.04 -5.30 -14.20
C MET A 284 -13.37 -5.47 -15.67
N PHE A 285 -14.10 -6.54 -16.01
CA PHE A 285 -14.55 -6.79 -17.37
C PHE A 285 -15.46 -5.66 -17.90
N THR A 286 -16.41 -5.22 -17.08
CA THR A 286 -17.34 -4.13 -17.41
C THR A 286 -16.58 -2.82 -17.65
N GLN A 287 -15.56 -2.52 -16.85
CA GLN A 287 -14.71 -1.34 -17.03
C GLN A 287 -13.90 -1.38 -18.33
N ILE A 288 -13.33 -2.54 -18.67
CA ILE A 288 -12.60 -2.75 -19.92
C ILE A 288 -13.54 -2.52 -21.11
N LEU A 289 -14.72 -3.13 -21.08
CA LEU A 289 -15.71 -3.01 -22.14
C LEU A 289 -16.15 -1.55 -22.35
N GLY A 290 -16.44 -0.82 -21.27
CA GLY A 290 -16.79 0.60 -21.33
C GLY A 290 -15.67 1.46 -21.93
N THR A 291 -14.42 1.19 -21.55
CA THR A 291 -13.25 1.91 -22.07
C THR A 291 -13.05 1.66 -23.56
N VAL A 292 -13.11 0.39 -23.98
CA VAL A 292 -12.96 -0.01 -25.39
C VAL A 292 -14.10 0.57 -26.22
N HIS A 293 -15.33 0.54 -25.72
CA HIS A 293 -16.47 1.12 -26.41
C HIS A 293 -16.28 2.63 -26.64
N SER A 294 -15.83 3.37 -25.63
CA SER A 294 -15.53 4.80 -25.75
C SER A 294 -14.39 5.07 -26.75
N ALA A 295 -13.30 4.30 -26.70
CA ALA A 295 -12.20 4.42 -27.67
C ALA A 295 -12.65 4.11 -29.10
N THR A 296 -13.51 3.10 -29.26
CA THR A 296 -14.08 2.72 -30.56
C THR A 296 -14.90 3.86 -31.17
N GLN A 297 -15.68 4.58 -30.34
CA GLN A 297 -16.41 5.78 -30.76
C GLN A 297 -15.47 6.91 -31.17
N GLN A 298 -14.46 7.22 -30.34
CA GLN A 298 -13.50 8.30 -30.62
C GLN A 298 -12.71 8.07 -31.91
N LEU A 299 -12.40 6.81 -32.23
CA LEU A 299 -11.69 6.42 -33.45
C LEU A 299 -12.61 6.29 -34.67
N GLY A 300 -13.92 6.54 -34.54
CA GLY A 300 -14.87 6.59 -35.66
C GLY A 300 -15.31 5.21 -36.20
N PHE A 301 -15.08 4.12 -35.46
CA PHE A 301 -15.57 2.80 -35.84
C PHE A 301 -17.08 2.69 -35.60
N LYS A 302 -17.79 2.00 -36.49
CA LYS A 302 -19.26 1.82 -36.42
C LYS A 302 -19.69 0.62 -35.58
N GLU A 303 -18.82 -0.38 -35.49
CA GLU A 303 -19.12 -1.65 -34.84
C GLU A 303 -17.95 -2.12 -33.99
N LEU A 304 -18.25 -2.52 -32.77
CA LEU A 304 -17.35 -3.22 -31.86
C LEU A 304 -17.80 -4.67 -31.71
N TYR A 305 -16.90 -5.60 -31.99
CA TYR A 305 -17.08 -7.02 -31.70
C TYR A 305 -16.16 -7.41 -30.56
N VAL A 306 -16.73 -7.91 -29.46
CA VAL A 306 -15.95 -8.43 -28.33
C VAL A 306 -16.13 -9.93 -28.25
N TYR A 307 -15.03 -10.67 -28.34
CA TYR A 307 -14.98 -12.12 -28.23
C TYR A 307 -14.41 -12.49 -26.87
N HIS A 308 -15.20 -13.19 -26.07
CA HIS A 308 -14.77 -13.73 -24.79
C HIS A 308 -14.24 -15.12 -25.04
N PHE A 309 -13.04 -15.43 -24.54
CA PHE A 309 -12.51 -16.78 -24.62
C PHE A 309 -11.67 -17.12 -23.40
N THR A 310 -11.78 -18.38 -22.97
CA THR A 310 -10.78 -19.02 -22.09
C THR A 310 -9.89 -19.91 -22.95
N CYS A 311 -10.31 -21.15 -23.18
CA CYS A 311 -9.74 -22.09 -24.16
C CYS A 311 -10.62 -22.23 -25.42
N ALA A 312 -11.82 -21.67 -25.40
CA ALA A 312 -12.77 -21.60 -26.52
C ALA A 312 -13.58 -20.29 -26.42
N ILE A 313 -14.20 -19.87 -27.53
CA ILE A 313 -15.06 -18.69 -27.53
C ILE A 313 -16.31 -18.96 -26.70
N ILE A 314 -16.43 -18.27 -25.57
CA ILE A 314 -17.56 -18.39 -24.63
C ILE A 314 -18.72 -17.52 -25.09
N LYS A 315 -18.43 -16.28 -25.52
CA LYS A 315 -19.45 -15.29 -25.86
C LYS A 315 -18.96 -14.31 -26.90
N ARG A 316 -19.85 -13.92 -27.81
CA ARG A 316 -19.63 -12.82 -28.76
C ARG A 316 -20.60 -11.69 -28.44
N LEU A 317 -20.08 -10.52 -28.16
CA LEU A 317 -20.85 -9.29 -28.02
C LEU A 317 -20.65 -8.44 -29.28
N ARG A 318 -21.75 -7.90 -29.82
CA ARG A 318 -21.72 -6.89 -30.88
C ARG A 318 -22.31 -5.62 -30.30
N LEU A 319 -21.53 -4.56 -30.28
CA LEU A 319 -21.95 -3.24 -29.83
C LEU A 319 -21.86 -2.28 -31.02
N THR A 320 -22.99 -1.68 -31.39
CA THR A 320 -23.02 -0.59 -32.38
C THR A 320 -22.74 0.72 -31.66
N THR A 321 -21.87 1.54 -32.23
CA THR A 321 -21.69 2.91 -31.78
C THR A 321 -22.84 3.73 -32.35
N ALA A 322 -23.59 4.43 -31.49
CA ALA A 322 -24.64 5.34 -31.95
C ALA A 322 -23.96 6.47 -32.75
N SER A 323 -24.55 6.79 -33.91
CA SER A 323 -24.12 7.88 -34.79
C SER A 323 -24.28 9.23 -34.13
#